data_AF-A0A973G5C2-F1
#
_entry.id   AF-A0A973G5C2-F1
#
_cell.length_a   1.000
_cell.length_b   1.000
_cell.length_c   1.000
_cell.angle_alpha   90.00
_cell.angle_beta   90.00
_cell.angle_gamma   90.00
#
_symmetry.space_group_name_H-M   'P 1'
#
loop_
_entity.id
_entity.type
_entity.pdbx_description
1 polymer ?
#
loop_
_entity_poly.entity_id
_entity_poly.type
_entity_poly.pdbx_seq_one_letter_code
_entity_poly.pdbx_strand_id
1 'polypeptide(L)'
;MSSDSNPSRWVLPAHTRAKHQILASYLDGWFPVLGTTNGRIVFLDGFAGRGQYADGSPGSPIIALRQLLTHRYFPNLRHREFVFAFVEHDPANAASLRHEIELFVAANQPWPTNVKCHVYEATFEDVADEILGNLRAKQTGMAPLFAFIDPFGFKGLPMSKLAELTAWPRAELCINFAANNVNRFLFEDSVQTHIESLFGCPRDQIV
;
A
#
# COMPACT_ATOMS: atom_id res chain seq x y z
N MET A 1 14.95 -17.32 12.36
CA MET A 1 14.14 -16.39 11.55
C MET A 1 15.05 -15.87 10.45
N SER A 2 14.79 -16.19 9.18
CA SER A 2 15.58 -15.67 8.06
C SER A 2 15.31 -14.18 7.88
N SER A 3 16.34 -13.38 7.59
CA SER A 3 16.19 -11.94 7.34
C SER A 3 15.20 -11.66 6.20
N ASP A 4 14.49 -10.54 6.28
CA ASP A 4 13.50 -10.16 5.27
C ASP A 4 14.13 -9.86 3.89
N SER A 5 15.42 -9.54 3.92
CA SER A 5 16.27 -9.38 2.74
C SER A 5 16.52 -10.67 1.96
N ASN A 6 16.20 -11.85 2.50
CA ASN A 6 16.50 -13.14 1.86
C ASN A 6 15.80 -13.26 0.48
N PRO A 7 16.55 -13.47 -0.62
CA PRO A 7 16.00 -13.59 -1.97
C PRO A 7 14.91 -14.66 -2.12
N SER A 8 14.93 -15.72 -1.30
CA SER A 8 13.96 -16.82 -1.36
C SER A 8 12.52 -16.40 -1.02
N ARG A 9 12.32 -15.27 -0.33
CA ARG A 9 10.99 -14.69 -0.06
C ARG A 9 10.36 -13.97 -1.26
N TRP A 10 11.16 -13.65 -2.27
CA TRP A 10 10.75 -12.80 -3.40
C TRP A 10 10.52 -13.60 -4.69
N VAL A 11 10.28 -14.91 -4.58
CA VAL A 11 9.65 -15.69 -5.65
C VAL A 11 8.18 -15.25 -5.72
N LEU A 12 7.59 -15.06 -6.91
CA LEU A 12 6.20 -14.63 -7.08
C LEU A 12 5.25 -15.84 -7.06
N PRO A 13 4.63 -16.22 -5.93
CA PRO A 13 3.63 -17.27 -5.93
C PRO A 13 2.36 -16.81 -6.68
N ALA A 14 1.59 -17.77 -7.22
CA ALA A 14 0.43 -17.51 -8.07
C ALA A 14 -0.61 -16.57 -7.42
N HIS A 15 -0.76 -16.60 -6.09
CA HIS A 15 -1.67 -15.71 -5.36
C HIS A 15 -1.24 -14.23 -5.40
N THR A 16 0.07 -13.95 -5.42
CA THR A 16 0.58 -12.57 -5.55
C THR A 16 0.26 -11.98 -6.93
N ARG A 17 0.23 -12.81 -7.98
CA ARG A 17 -0.19 -12.40 -9.32
C ARG A 17 -1.67 -12.01 -9.37
N ALA A 18 -2.54 -12.81 -8.74
CA ALA A 18 -3.97 -12.50 -8.63
C ALA A 18 -4.19 -11.19 -7.85
N LYS A 19 -3.45 -10.99 -6.75
CA LYS A 19 -3.46 -9.74 -5.97
C LYS A 19 -3.13 -8.52 -6.84
N HIS A 20 -2.07 -8.61 -7.65
CA HIS A 20 -1.69 -7.54 -8.57
C HIS A 20 -2.70 -7.28 -9.68
N GLN A 21 -3.37 -8.31 -10.19
CA GLN A 21 -4.44 -8.14 -11.17
C GLN A 21 -5.65 -7.43 -10.56
N ILE A 22 -6.02 -7.76 -9.32
CA ILE A 22 -7.08 -7.08 -8.58
C ILE A 22 -6.71 -5.61 -8.37
N LEU A 23 -5.49 -5.33 -7.89
CA LEU A 23 -5.00 -3.96 -7.71
C LEU A 23 -5.07 -3.15 -9.02
N ALA A 24 -4.52 -3.70 -10.11
CA ALA A 24 -4.53 -3.03 -11.41
C ALA A 24 -5.96 -2.73 -11.90
N SER A 25 -6.84 -3.72 -11.84
CA SER A 25 -8.25 -3.59 -12.27
C SER A 25 -9.02 -2.58 -11.41
N TYR A 26 -8.71 -2.51 -10.12
CA TYR A 26 -9.31 -1.53 -9.22
C TYR A 26 -8.85 -0.11 -9.56
N LEU A 27 -7.53 0.08 -9.73
CA LEU A 27 -6.94 1.37 -10.04
C LEU A 27 -7.39 1.93 -11.41
N ASP A 28 -7.70 1.05 -12.37
CA ASP A 28 -8.31 1.42 -13.66
C ASP A 28 -9.64 2.16 -13.51
N GLY A 29 -10.49 1.73 -12.56
CA GLY A 29 -11.73 2.44 -12.24
C GLY A 29 -11.47 3.65 -11.35
N TRP A 30 -10.58 3.50 -10.38
CA TRP A 30 -10.42 4.45 -9.28
C TRP A 30 -9.81 5.79 -9.70
N PHE A 31 -8.68 5.76 -10.41
CA PHE A 31 -7.99 6.99 -10.83
C PHE A 31 -8.87 7.95 -11.66
N PRO A 32 -9.57 7.51 -12.73
CA PRO A 32 -10.42 8.44 -13.49
C PRO A 32 -11.62 8.95 -12.69
N VAL A 33 -12.26 8.10 -11.87
CA VAL A 33 -13.46 8.48 -11.13
C VAL A 33 -13.13 9.55 -10.08
N LEU A 34 -12.08 9.33 -9.29
CA LEU A 34 -11.70 10.29 -8.26
C LEU A 34 -10.92 11.48 -8.82
N GLY A 35 -10.13 11.29 -9.88
CA GLY A 35 -9.38 12.38 -10.51
C GLY A 35 -10.26 13.36 -11.25
N THR A 36 -11.43 12.94 -11.70
CA THR A 36 -12.38 13.87 -12.34
C THR A 36 -12.91 14.89 -11.34
N THR A 37 -13.20 14.48 -10.10
CA THR A 37 -13.90 15.30 -9.10
C THR A 37 -12.99 15.92 -8.04
N ASN A 38 -11.74 15.45 -7.91
CA ASN A 38 -10.82 15.90 -6.86
C ASN A 38 -9.55 16.50 -7.45
N GLY A 39 -9.06 17.58 -6.84
CA GLY A 39 -7.81 18.25 -7.26
C GLY A 39 -6.54 17.46 -6.91
N ARG A 40 -6.62 16.58 -5.90
CA ARG A 40 -5.52 15.74 -5.41
C ARG A 40 -6.06 14.37 -5.05
N ILE A 41 -5.26 13.33 -5.27
CA ILE A 41 -5.54 11.94 -4.93
C ILE A 41 -4.30 11.29 -4.33
N VAL A 42 -4.48 10.43 -3.33
CA VAL A 42 -3.37 9.74 -2.64
C VAL A 42 -3.51 8.22 -2.78
N PHE A 43 -2.49 7.59 -3.34
CA PHE A 43 -2.29 6.15 -3.30
C PHE A 43 -1.27 5.83 -2.20
N LEU A 44 -1.63 4.99 -1.23
CA LEU A 44 -0.75 4.50 -0.19
C LEU A 44 -0.51 3.00 -0.40
N ASP A 45 0.74 2.58 -0.51
CA ASP A 45 1.14 1.19 -0.38
C ASP A 45 1.77 0.99 0.99
N GLY A 46 1.04 0.37 1.91
CA GLY A 46 1.47 0.19 3.30
C GLY A 46 2.61 -0.82 3.46
N PHE A 47 2.83 -1.66 2.45
CA PHE A 47 3.83 -2.73 2.45
C PHE A 47 4.42 -2.87 1.04
N ALA A 48 5.10 -1.82 0.60
CA ALA A 48 5.54 -1.65 -0.78
C ALA A 48 6.58 -2.68 -1.24
N GLY A 49 7.32 -3.27 -0.30
CA GLY A 49 8.39 -4.19 -0.62
C GLY A 49 9.55 -3.48 -1.32
N ARG A 50 10.38 -4.28 -1.99
CA ARG A 50 11.55 -3.81 -2.75
C ARG A 50 11.25 -3.31 -4.17
N GLY A 51 9.98 -3.21 -4.57
CA GLY A 51 9.54 -2.73 -5.89
C GLY A 51 9.56 -3.77 -7.03
N GLN A 52 10.38 -4.81 -6.95
CA GLN A 52 10.46 -5.89 -7.94
C GLN A 52 10.67 -7.28 -7.28
N TYR A 53 10.11 -8.33 -7.88
CA TYR A 53 10.36 -9.72 -7.47
C TYR A 53 11.65 -10.27 -8.07
N ALA A 54 12.15 -11.37 -7.51
CA ALA A 54 13.40 -12.02 -7.97
C ALA A 54 13.31 -12.52 -9.42
N ASP A 55 12.12 -12.77 -9.94
CA ASP A 55 11.87 -13.16 -11.34
C ASP A 55 11.73 -11.96 -12.29
N GLY A 56 11.94 -10.73 -11.79
CA GLY A 56 11.79 -9.49 -12.55
C GLY A 56 10.37 -8.95 -12.64
N SER A 57 9.38 -9.65 -12.07
CA SER A 57 7.99 -9.17 -12.05
C SER A 57 7.88 -7.87 -11.24
N PRO A 58 7.03 -6.91 -11.66
CA PRO A 58 6.86 -5.65 -10.92
C PRO A 58 6.06 -5.86 -9.62
N GLY A 59 6.43 -5.12 -8.58
CA GLY A 59 5.68 -4.96 -7.33
C GLY A 59 4.51 -3.99 -7.46
N SER A 60 3.69 -3.91 -6.41
CA SER A 60 2.54 -2.99 -6.35
C SER A 60 2.89 -1.52 -6.60
N PRO A 61 4.03 -0.97 -6.16
CA PRO A 61 4.40 0.41 -6.47
C PRO A 61 4.52 0.67 -7.99
N ILE A 62 5.23 -0.21 -8.69
CA ILE A 62 5.47 -0.08 -10.13
C ILE A 62 4.19 -0.36 -10.92
N ILE A 63 3.36 -1.30 -10.46
CA ILE A 63 2.04 -1.57 -11.05
C ILE A 63 1.14 -0.34 -10.93
N ALA A 64 1.05 0.28 -9.76
CA ALA A 64 0.17 1.43 -9.53
C ALA A 64 0.60 2.64 -10.37
N LEU A 65 1.91 2.93 -10.45
CA LEU A 65 2.45 3.98 -11.31
C LEU A 65 2.18 3.72 -12.78
N ARG A 66 2.46 2.50 -13.24
CA ARG A 66 2.19 2.09 -14.63
C ARG A 66 0.71 2.26 -14.95
N GLN A 67 -0.18 1.81 -14.07
CA GLN A 67 -1.61 1.88 -14.29
C GLN A 67 -2.06 3.31 -14.52
N LEU A 68 -1.63 4.26 -13.69
CA LEU A 68 -1.96 5.68 -13.87
C LEU A 68 -1.43 6.22 -15.21
N LEU A 69 -0.15 6.02 -15.52
CA LEU A 69 0.50 6.64 -16.68
C LEU A 69 -0.02 6.11 -18.02
N THR A 70 -0.33 4.81 -18.09
CA THR A 70 -0.85 4.18 -19.30
C THR A 70 -2.37 4.32 -19.43
N HIS A 71 -3.04 4.90 -18.42
CA HIS A 71 -4.49 5.01 -18.43
C HIS A 71 -4.98 5.99 -19.50
N ARG A 72 -5.96 5.56 -20.31
CA ARG A 72 -6.50 6.36 -21.43
C ARG A 72 -7.04 7.74 -21.04
N TYR A 73 -7.48 7.91 -19.78
CA TYR A 73 -7.99 9.19 -19.27
C TYR A 73 -6.92 10.08 -18.63
N PHE A 74 -5.68 9.59 -18.43
CA PHE A 74 -4.61 10.38 -17.81
C PHE A 74 -4.34 11.75 -18.48
N PRO A 75 -4.43 11.90 -19.82
CA PRO A 75 -4.32 13.21 -20.46
C PRO A 75 -5.33 14.26 -19.94
N ASN A 76 -6.53 13.83 -19.54
CA ASN A 76 -7.58 14.69 -18.99
C ASN A 76 -7.40 14.99 -17.50
N LEU A 77 -6.39 14.40 -16.85
CA LEU A 77 -6.13 14.50 -15.41
C LEU A 77 -4.84 15.27 -15.12
N ARG A 78 -4.22 15.92 -16.12
CA ARG A 78 -2.94 16.65 -15.96
C ARG A 78 -2.99 17.83 -14.98
N HIS A 79 -4.17 18.39 -14.72
CA HIS A 79 -4.39 19.45 -13.73
C HIS A 79 -4.70 18.89 -12.33
N ARG A 80 -4.59 17.58 -12.12
CA ARG A 80 -4.82 16.89 -10.85
C ARG A 80 -3.52 16.36 -10.30
N GLU A 81 -3.32 16.47 -9.00
CA GLU A 81 -2.13 15.92 -8.35
C GLU A 81 -2.35 14.48 -7.89
N PHE A 82 -1.45 13.59 -8.27
CA PHE A 82 -1.41 12.20 -7.81
C PHE A 82 -0.19 12.03 -6.91
N VAL A 83 -0.44 11.62 -5.67
CA VAL A 83 0.60 11.36 -4.68
C VAL A 83 0.65 9.86 -4.41
N PHE A 84 1.81 9.27 -4.64
CA PHE A 84 2.10 7.88 -4.31
C PHE A 84 3.00 7.86 -3.07
N ALA A 85 2.50 7.28 -1.99
CA ALA A 85 3.23 7.04 -0.75
C ALA A 85 3.50 5.55 -0.64
N PHE A 86 4.77 5.16 -0.67
CA PHE A 86 5.20 3.78 -0.57
C PHE A 86 5.93 3.56 0.75
N VAL A 87 5.46 2.63 1.57
CA VAL A 87 5.99 2.37 2.91
C VAL A 87 6.75 1.06 2.90
N GLU A 88 8.01 1.11 3.34
CA GLU A 88 8.87 -0.06 3.50
C GLU A 88 9.79 0.14 4.72
N HIS A 89 9.66 -0.74 5.71
CA HIS A 89 10.40 -0.63 6.97
C HIS A 89 11.85 -1.11 6.91
N ASP A 90 12.19 -2.02 5.99
CA ASP A 90 13.55 -2.54 5.84
C ASP A 90 14.39 -1.60 4.96
N PRO A 91 15.50 -1.04 5.47
CA PRO A 91 16.29 -0.05 4.73
C PRO A 91 16.83 -0.56 3.39
N ALA A 92 17.18 -1.85 3.29
CA ALA A 92 17.70 -2.42 2.06
C ALA A 92 16.60 -2.59 1.00
N ASN A 93 15.42 -3.05 1.41
CA ASN A 93 14.24 -3.09 0.53
C ASN A 93 13.80 -1.68 0.12
N ALA A 94 13.81 -0.70 1.03
CA ALA A 94 13.48 0.69 0.73
C ALA A 94 14.46 1.32 -0.27
N ALA A 95 15.76 1.04 -0.13
CA ALA A 95 16.77 1.46 -1.10
C ALA A 95 16.54 0.83 -2.49
N SER A 96 16.25 -0.47 -2.54
CA SER A 96 15.88 -1.17 -3.79
C SER A 96 14.63 -0.56 -4.43
N LEU A 97 13.59 -0.28 -3.63
CA LEU A 97 12.37 0.33 -4.10
C LEU A 97 12.61 1.73 -4.71
N ARG A 98 13.42 2.57 -4.05
CA ARG A 98 13.81 3.88 -4.59
C ARG A 98 14.49 3.72 -5.95
N HIS A 99 15.43 2.78 -6.05
CA HIS A 99 16.12 2.50 -7.30
C HIS A 99 15.16 2.06 -8.43
N GLU A 100 14.22 1.15 -8.15
CA GLU A 100 13.23 0.71 -9.13
C GLU A 100 12.31 1.86 -9.59
N ILE A 101 11.93 2.75 -8.68
CA ILE A 101 11.14 3.94 -9.02
C ILE A 101 11.97 4.90 -9.90
N GLU A 102 13.24 5.12 -9.60
CA GLU A 102 14.13 5.95 -10.41
C GLU A 102 14.27 5.39 -11.84
N LEU A 103 14.49 4.08 -11.99
CA LEU A 103 14.52 3.40 -13.28
C LEU A 103 13.21 3.58 -14.04
N PHE A 104 12.08 3.41 -13.36
CA PHE A 104 10.75 3.59 -13.96
C PHE A 104 10.53 5.04 -14.41
N VAL A 105 10.93 6.02 -13.62
CA VAL A 105 10.84 7.45 -13.97
C VAL A 105 11.75 7.79 -15.15
N ALA A 106 12.97 7.25 -15.19
CA ALA A 106 13.90 7.45 -16.30
C ALA A 106 13.35 6.86 -17.61
N ALA A 107 12.68 5.70 -17.55
CA ALA A 107 12.07 5.05 -18.71
C ALA A 107 10.81 5.76 -19.25
N ASN A 108 10.19 6.65 -18.47
CA ASN A 108 8.91 7.31 -18.79
C ASN A 108 9.05 8.84 -18.90
N GLN A 109 10.14 9.33 -19.50
CA GLN A 109 10.34 10.76 -19.73
C GLN A 109 9.52 11.29 -20.94
N PRO A 110 9.04 12.54 -20.90
CA PRO A 110 9.12 13.48 -19.77
C PRO A 110 8.19 13.06 -18.63
N TRP A 111 8.71 13.06 -17.40
CA TRP A 111 7.90 12.66 -16.24
C TRP A 111 6.81 13.70 -15.95
N PRO A 112 5.54 13.29 -15.74
CA PRO A 112 4.46 14.24 -15.46
C PRO A 112 4.69 14.97 -14.13
N THR A 113 4.68 16.31 -14.16
CA THR A 113 4.93 17.14 -12.97
C THR A 113 3.86 16.98 -11.89
N ASN A 114 2.67 16.53 -12.28
CA ASN A 114 1.52 16.30 -11.40
C ASN A 114 1.53 14.92 -10.71
N VAL A 115 2.54 14.09 -10.96
CA VAL A 115 2.72 12.78 -10.28
C VAL A 115 3.91 12.85 -9.34
N LYS A 116 3.66 12.63 -8.04
CA LYS A 116 4.65 12.66 -6.96
C LYS A 116 4.81 11.28 -6.36
N CYS A 117 6.05 10.84 -6.17
CA CYS A 117 6.39 9.55 -5.56
C CYS A 117 7.21 9.79 -4.30
N HIS A 118 6.80 9.17 -3.19
CA HIS A 118 7.49 9.25 -1.90
C HIS A 118 7.71 7.84 -1.37
N VAL A 119 8.93 7.56 -0.90
CA VAL A 119 9.28 6.30 -0.24
C VAL A 119 9.60 6.59 1.22
N TYR A 120 8.79 6.01 2.11
CA TYR A 120 8.90 6.13 3.55
C TYR A 120 9.59 4.89 4.12
N GLU A 121 10.73 5.12 4.77
CA GLU A 121 11.47 4.08 5.50
C GLU A 121 10.91 3.99 6.92
N ALA A 122 9.74 3.40 7.05
CA ALA A 122 8.93 3.39 8.26
C ALA A 122 7.97 2.19 8.26
N THR A 123 7.30 1.95 9.38
CA THR A 123 6.21 0.98 9.41
C THR A 123 4.91 1.59 8.88
N PHE A 124 3.97 0.75 8.46
CA PHE A 124 2.62 1.19 8.11
C PHE A 124 1.96 1.96 9.26
N GLU A 125 2.17 1.52 10.50
CA GLU A 125 1.58 2.14 11.69
C GLU A 125 2.08 3.58 11.88
N ASP A 126 3.39 3.80 11.73
CA ASP A 126 4.00 5.14 11.85
C ASP A 126 3.44 6.10 10.78
N VAL A 127 3.35 5.63 9.53
CA VAL A 127 2.85 6.44 8.41
C VAL A 127 1.34 6.68 8.54
N ALA A 128 0.58 5.68 8.99
CA ALA A 128 -0.85 5.85 9.28
C ALA A 128 -1.05 6.91 10.37
N ASP A 129 -0.23 6.92 11.42
CA ASP A 129 -0.31 7.91 12.49
C ASP A 129 0.06 9.32 12.03
N GLU A 130 1.04 9.45 11.14
CA GLU A 130 1.34 10.73 10.51
C GLU A 130 0.16 11.24 9.67
N ILE A 131 -0.47 10.36 8.86
CA ILE A 131 -1.64 10.69 8.04
C ILE A 131 -2.81 11.11 8.93
N LEU A 132 -3.09 10.35 9.98
CA LEU A 132 -4.18 10.60 10.94
C LEU A 132 -3.94 11.87 11.77
N GLY A 133 -2.70 12.14 12.17
CA GLY A 133 -2.31 13.37 12.85
C GLY A 133 -2.53 14.60 11.97
N ASN A 134 -2.11 14.52 10.71
CA ASN A 134 -2.35 15.55 9.71
C ASN A 134 -3.84 15.76 9.42
N LEU A 135 -4.63 14.68 9.39
CA LEU A 135 -6.09 14.70 9.26
C LEU A 135 -6.75 15.48 10.40
N ARG A 136 -6.37 15.19 11.64
CA ARG A 136 -6.93 15.87 12.82
C ARG A 136 -6.54 17.34 12.87
N ALA A 137 -5.33 17.67 12.42
CA ALA A 137 -4.81 19.04 12.42
C ALA A 137 -5.40 19.92 11.31
N LYS A 138 -5.75 19.35 10.15
CA LYS A 138 -6.29 20.08 9.00
C LYS A 138 -7.82 19.96 8.98
N GLN A 139 -8.53 21.05 9.28
CA GLN A 139 -9.99 21.16 9.13
C GLN A 139 -10.46 21.21 7.66
N THR A 140 -9.54 21.10 6.70
CA THR A 140 -9.84 21.11 5.26
C THR A 140 -9.93 19.68 4.73
N GLY A 141 -10.97 19.42 3.93
CA GLY A 141 -11.24 18.07 3.43
C GLY A 141 -10.06 17.48 2.67
N MET A 142 -9.56 16.34 3.13
CA MET A 142 -8.43 15.67 2.49
C MET A 142 -8.79 15.12 1.11
N ALA A 143 -7.75 15.02 0.30
CA ALA A 143 -7.76 14.24 -0.93
C ALA A 143 -8.28 12.82 -0.66
N PRO A 144 -9.00 12.19 -1.61
CA PRO A 144 -9.30 10.78 -1.49
C PRO A 144 -8.03 9.94 -1.35
N LEU A 145 -8.12 8.93 -0.49
CA LEU A 145 -7.04 8.01 -0.16
C LEU A 145 -7.47 6.60 -0.54
N PHE A 146 -6.65 5.93 -1.34
CA PHE A 146 -6.71 4.47 -1.46
C PHE A 146 -5.46 3.88 -0.84
N ALA A 147 -5.64 3.07 0.20
CA ALA A 147 -4.55 2.37 0.87
C ALA A 147 -4.60 0.88 0.53
N PHE A 148 -3.54 0.42 -0.12
CA PHE A 148 -3.28 -0.97 -0.38
C PHE A 148 -2.40 -1.54 0.73
N ILE A 149 -2.89 -2.57 1.41
CA ILE A 149 -2.30 -3.09 2.64
C ILE A 149 -2.08 -4.60 2.49
N ASP A 150 -0.84 -5.01 2.21
CA ASP A 150 -0.45 -6.41 2.06
C ASP A 150 0.68 -6.82 3.01
N PRO A 151 0.37 -7.09 4.28
CA PRO A 151 1.39 -7.49 5.24
C PRO A 151 1.92 -8.89 4.91
N PHE A 152 3.20 -9.13 5.22
CA PHE A 152 3.71 -10.50 5.23
C PHE A 152 3.23 -11.23 6.51
N GLY A 153 2.03 -11.81 6.46
CA GLY A 153 1.40 -12.48 7.60
C GLY A 153 0.28 -11.64 8.23
N PHE A 154 0.33 -11.47 9.56
CA PHE A 154 -0.71 -10.73 10.32
C PHE A 154 -0.12 -9.64 11.24
N LYS A 155 1.18 -9.40 11.15
CA LYS A 155 1.86 -8.37 11.96
C LYS A 155 1.75 -7.01 11.27
N GLY A 156 1.69 -5.93 12.06
CA GLY A 156 1.73 -4.56 11.54
C GLY A 156 0.39 -4.02 11.02
N LEU A 157 -0.74 -4.63 11.39
CA LEU A 157 -2.06 -4.30 10.85
C LEU A 157 -3.15 -4.20 11.94
N PRO A 158 -3.00 -3.27 12.89
CA PRO A 158 -3.97 -3.05 13.96
C PRO A 158 -5.34 -2.59 13.41
N MET A 159 -6.42 -3.28 13.81
CA MET A 159 -7.81 -2.95 13.45
C MET A 159 -8.19 -1.51 13.83
N SER A 160 -7.66 -1.00 14.95
CA SER A 160 -7.88 0.38 15.38
C SER A 160 -7.38 1.39 14.34
N LYS A 161 -6.21 1.18 13.73
CA LYS A 161 -5.69 2.09 12.68
C LYS A 161 -6.50 1.99 11.40
N LEU A 162 -6.94 0.80 11.02
CA LEU A 162 -7.85 0.64 9.87
C LEU A 162 -9.16 1.41 10.10
N ALA A 163 -9.76 1.24 11.27
CA ALA A 163 -10.99 1.93 11.66
C ALA A 163 -10.78 3.45 11.63
N GLU A 164 -9.69 3.96 12.18
CA GLU A 164 -9.36 5.38 12.15
C GLU A 164 -9.15 5.92 10.72
N LEU A 165 -8.48 5.18 9.84
CA LEU A 165 -8.33 5.57 8.44
C LEU A 165 -9.70 5.60 7.72
N THR A 166 -10.56 4.60 7.95
CA THR A 166 -11.90 4.53 7.33
C THR A 166 -12.92 5.48 7.95
N ALA A 167 -12.65 6.07 9.11
CA ALA A 167 -13.48 7.15 9.65
C ALA A 167 -13.49 8.38 8.72
N TRP A 168 -12.51 8.47 7.81
CA TRP A 168 -12.51 9.44 6.73
C TRP A 168 -13.44 9.00 5.59
N PRO A 169 -14.47 9.80 5.22
CA PRO A 169 -15.47 9.38 4.22
C PRO A 169 -14.95 9.09 2.81
N ARG A 170 -13.71 9.48 2.50
CA ARG A 170 -13.07 9.27 1.18
C ARG A 170 -11.81 8.42 1.28
N ALA A 171 -11.69 7.61 2.32
CA ALA A 171 -10.66 6.60 2.45
C ALA A 171 -11.21 5.23 2.04
N GLU A 172 -10.48 4.54 1.19
CA GLU A 172 -10.76 3.18 0.75
C GLU A 172 -9.54 2.30 1.09
N LEU A 173 -9.80 1.13 1.69
CA LEU A 173 -8.76 0.19 2.06
C LEU A 173 -8.90 -1.10 1.24
N CYS A 174 -7.82 -1.56 0.64
CA CYS A 174 -7.72 -2.89 0.04
C CYS A 174 -6.70 -3.70 0.83
N ILE A 175 -7.19 -4.67 1.61
CA ILE A 175 -6.38 -5.42 2.57
C ILE A 175 -6.26 -6.87 2.09
N ASN A 176 -5.04 -7.37 1.96
CA ASN A 176 -4.83 -8.81 1.82
C ASN A 176 -4.87 -9.47 3.19
N PHE A 177 -5.90 -10.29 3.42
CA PHE A 177 -6.06 -11.01 4.68
C PHE A 177 -5.58 -12.45 4.54
N ALA A 178 -4.41 -12.75 5.13
CA ALA A 178 -3.78 -14.07 5.07
C ALA A 178 -4.48 -15.10 6.00
N ALA A 179 -5.75 -15.42 5.71
CA ALA A 179 -6.62 -16.25 6.54
C ALA A 179 -5.99 -17.58 6.99
N ASN A 180 -5.26 -18.26 6.11
CA ASN A 180 -4.59 -19.52 6.45
C ASN A 180 -3.49 -19.34 7.51
N ASN A 181 -2.73 -18.24 7.44
CA ASN A 181 -1.72 -17.94 8.46
C ASN A 181 -2.40 -17.57 9.78
N VAL A 182 -3.44 -16.74 9.73
CA VAL A 182 -4.22 -16.37 10.92
C VAL A 182 -4.75 -17.62 11.62
N ASN A 183 -5.45 -18.50 10.89
CA ASN A 183 -6.01 -19.75 11.44
C ASN A 183 -4.94 -20.68 12.01
N ARG A 184 -3.78 -20.76 11.35
CA ARG A 184 -2.67 -21.61 11.82
C ARG A 184 -2.12 -21.16 13.15
N PHE A 185 -1.98 -19.85 13.35
CA PHE A 185 -1.32 -19.26 14.51
C PHE A 185 -2.31 -18.75 15.58
N LEU A 186 -3.61 -18.92 15.37
CA LEU A 186 -4.69 -18.39 16.22
C LEU A 186 -4.52 -18.76 17.70
N PHE A 187 -4.12 -20.00 17.98
CA PHE A 187 -3.96 -20.53 19.34
C PHE A 187 -2.52 -20.44 19.88
N GLU A 188 -1.58 -19.85 19.15
CA GLU A 188 -0.22 -19.67 19.64
C GLU A 188 -0.10 -18.41 20.51
N ASP A 189 0.22 -18.59 21.79
CA ASP A 189 0.29 -17.48 22.75
C ASP A 189 1.36 -16.43 22.38
N SER A 190 2.44 -16.85 21.69
CA SER A 190 3.51 -15.95 21.24
C SER A 190 3.05 -14.88 20.25
N VAL A 191 1.88 -15.06 19.63
CA VAL A 191 1.33 -14.13 18.63
C VAL A 191 -0.02 -13.54 19.04
N GLN A 192 -0.51 -13.86 20.25
CA GLN A 192 -1.81 -13.44 20.75
C GLN A 192 -2.04 -11.93 20.57
N THR A 193 -1.07 -11.09 20.98
CA THR A 193 -1.18 -9.64 20.85
C THR A 193 -1.36 -9.17 19.40
N HIS A 194 -0.74 -9.85 18.43
CA HIS A 194 -0.89 -9.49 17.03
C HIS A 194 -2.25 -9.93 16.47
N ILE A 195 -2.77 -11.08 16.92
CA ILE A 195 -4.11 -11.56 16.59
C ILE A 195 -5.16 -10.62 17.16
N GLU A 196 -5.09 -10.29 18.45
CA GLU A 196 -6.04 -9.39 19.10
C GLU A 196 -5.99 -7.98 18.49
N SER A 197 -4.79 -7.51 18.15
CA SER A 197 -4.60 -6.26 17.41
C SER A 197 -5.25 -6.30 16.02
N LEU A 198 -5.08 -7.39 15.27
CA LEU A 198 -5.66 -7.57 13.93
C LEU A 198 -7.19 -7.61 13.95
N PHE A 199 -7.81 -8.23 14.95
CA PHE A 199 -9.28 -8.34 15.05
C PHE A 199 -9.92 -7.21 15.86
N GLY A 200 -9.15 -6.50 16.68
CA GLY A 200 -9.64 -5.43 17.55
C GLY A 200 -10.45 -5.93 18.76
N CYS A 201 -10.38 -7.23 19.06
CA CYS A 201 -11.04 -7.85 20.20
C CYS A 201 -10.16 -8.94 20.83
N PRO A 202 -10.44 -9.33 22.09
CA PRO A 202 -9.76 -10.44 22.75
C PRO A 202 -9.93 -11.77 21.99
N ARG A 203 -8.93 -12.65 22.06
CA ARG A 203 -8.90 -13.91 21.28
C ARG A 203 -10.12 -14.80 21.48
N ASP A 204 -10.69 -14.83 22.67
CA ASP A 204 -11.87 -15.63 23.02
C ASP A 204 -13.16 -15.19 22.31
N GLN A 205 -13.18 -14.00 21.70
CA GLN A 205 -14.30 -13.50 20.89
C GLN A 205 -14.13 -13.75 19.39
N ILE A 206 -12.99 -14.28 18.96
CA ILE A 206 -12.67 -14.57 17.55
C ILE A 206 -13.13 -15.99 17.15
N VAL A 207 -13.19 -16.90 18.13
CA VAL A 207 -13.48 -18.34 17.99
C VAL A 207 -14.92 -18.69 18.33
#